data_AF-A0A951C9Q1-F1
#
_entry.id   AF-A0A951C9Q1-F1
#
_cell.length_a   1.000
_cell.length_b   1.000
_cell.length_c   1.000
_cell.angle_alpha   90.00
_cell.angle_beta   90.00
_cell.angle_gamma   90.00
#
_symmetry.space_group_name_H-M   'P 1'
#
loop_
_entity.id
_entity.type
_entity.pdbx_description
1 polymer ?
#
loop_
_entity_poly.entity_id
_entity_poly.type
_entity_poly.pdbx_seq_one_letter_code
_entity_poly.pdbx_strand_id
1 'polypeptide(L)'
;MAQEQEARGPGGAPGGGPRENRPPREGRGPGGPREGREGGERGGPHGERRGGDRGRPEGPPEIELEKLINDSLYLDNQAHAVVSRMRDMDSGTKSQLRRLYSAVRRAVRAPENERQHEFVMLRARLAYTIARHGLRSLDQLEKLLLQVTRKNDIRGYERFKDLFEAIVAYNE
;
A
#
# COMPACT_ATOMS: atom_id res chain seq x y z
N MET A 1 -37.48 18.19 76.92
CA MET A 1 -36.18 18.25 76.23
C MET A 1 -36.52 18.44 74.76
N ALA A 2 -36.81 19.64 74.25
CA ALA A 2 -35.97 20.84 74.11
C ALA A 2 -34.75 20.61 73.20
N GLN A 3 -34.69 21.46 72.16
CA GLN A 3 -33.59 21.78 71.24
C GLN A 3 -33.40 20.85 70.03
N GLU A 4 -33.16 21.30 68.80
CA GLU A 4 -33.32 22.56 68.05
C GLU A 4 -32.80 22.20 66.62
N GLN A 5 -33.47 22.61 65.54
CA GLN A 5 -32.98 23.59 64.54
C GLN A 5 -31.63 23.23 63.85
N GLU A 6 -31.36 23.47 62.58
CA GLU A 6 -32.07 23.96 61.39
C GLU A 6 -31.05 23.87 60.24
N ALA A 7 -31.57 23.95 59.01
CA ALA A 7 -30.95 24.29 57.73
C ALA A 7 -29.46 24.68 57.61
N ARG A 8 -28.87 24.30 56.46
CA ARG A 8 -27.97 25.06 55.55
C ARG A 8 -27.31 24.03 54.63
N GLY A 9 -27.68 23.87 53.36
CA GLY A 9 -27.51 24.82 52.27
C GLY A 9 -26.52 24.22 51.25
N PRO A 10 -26.73 24.33 49.93
CA PRO A 10 -25.80 23.80 48.94
C PRO A 10 -24.59 24.73 48.85
N GLY A 11 -23.42 24.23 49.23
CA GLY A 11 -22.16 24.98 49.14
C GLY A 11 -21.61 24.94 47.70
N GLY A 12 -21.73 26.05 46.99
CA GLY A 12 -21.13 26.27 45.68
C GLY A 12 -19.81 27.04 45.70
N ALA A 13 -19.20 27.08 44.50
CA ALA A 13 -18.30 28.08 43.89
C ALA A 13 -16.83 28.17 44.38
N PRO A 14 -15.89 28.77 43.60
CA PRO A 14 -16.01 29.49 42.31
C PRO A 14 -15.12 28.89 41.19
N GLY A 15 -15.30 29.13 39.88
CA GLY A 15 -15.38 30.41 39.17
C GLY A 15 -14.00 30.77 38.60
N GLY A 16 -13.84 30.79 37.26
CA GLY A 16 -12.52 31.03 36.66
C GLY A 16 -12.36 31.12 35.13
N GLY A 17 -13.40 31.49 34.37
CA GLY A 17 -13.32 32.32 33.15
C GLY A 17 -12.57 31.87 31.86
N PRO A 18 -12.93 32.47 30.71
CA PRO A 18 -12.58 32.01 29.36
C PRO A 18 -11.27 32.64 28.83
N ARG A 19 -10.54 31.93 27.95
CA ARG A 19 -9.43 32.51 27.18
C ARG A 19 -9.85 32.75 25.74
N GLU A 20 -10.55 33.85 25.52
CA GLU A 20 -10.45 34.63 24.28
C GLU A 20 -9.39 35.71 24.49
N ASN A 21 -8.29 35.69 23.73
CA ASN A 21 -7.59 36.89 23.27
C ASN A 21 -6.40 36.56 22.36
N ARG A 22 -6.67 36.38 21.05
CA ARG A 22 -5.76 36.96 20.06
C ARG A 22 -6.52 37.44 18.81
N PRO A 23 -6.49 38.76 18.51
CA PRO A 23 -7.19 39.38 17.39
C PRO A 23 -6.49 39.14 16.03
N PRO A 24 -7.17 39.46 14.90
CA PRO A 24 -6.87 38.97 13.56
C PRO A 24 -5.82 39.83 12.86
N ARG A 25 -5.12 39.26 11.89
CA ARG A 25 -4.24 40.03 10.99
C ARG A 25 -4.80 40.01 9.57
N GLU A 26 -5.62 41.01 9.28
CA GLU A 26 -5.93 41.43 7.92
C GLU A 26 -4.74 42.17 7.29
N GLY A 27 -4.54 41.94 5.99
CA GLY A 27 -4.24 43.01 5.04
C GLY A 27 -2.79 43.44 4.85
N ARG A 28 -2.16 42.96 3.76
CA ARG A 28 -1.38 43.83 2.85
C ARG A 28 -1.20 43.20 1.47
N GLY A 29 -2.11 43.49 0.53
CA GLY A 29 -1.72 43.71 -0.87
C GLY A 29 -0.99 45.07 -0.97
N PRO A 30 -0.19 45.34 -2.03
CA PRO A 30 -0.79 45.63 -3.34
C PRO A 30 0.07 45.22 -4.57
N GLY A 31 -0.56 45.13 -5.75
CA GLY A 31 0.11 45.52 -7.00
C GLY A 31 0.08 44.52 -8.17
N GLY A 32 -0.84 44.77 -9.11
CA GLY A 32 -0.59 44.57 -10.54
C GLY A 32 -1.57 43.67 -11.31
N PRO A 33 -2.46 44.22 -12.15
CA PRO A 33 -3.00 43.51 -13.30
C PRO A 33 -2.00 43.61 -14.46
N ARG A 34 -1.67 42.50 -15.12
CA ARG A 34 -1.04 42.53 -16.44
C ARG A 34 -1.84 41.67 -17.41
N GLU A 35 -2.59 42.37 -18.24
CA GLU A 35 -3.20 41.92 -19.47
C GLU A 35 -2.14 41.48 -20.50
N GLY A 36 -2.52 40.53 -21.35
CA GLY A 36 -2.32 40.61 -22.80
C GLY A 36 -0.98 40.16 -23.40
N ARG A 37 -0.99 38.99 -24.05
CA ARG A 37 -0.61 38.74 -25.48
C ARG A 37 -0.69 37.24 -25.77
N GLU A 38 -1.73 36.77 -26.45
CA GLU A 38 -1.83 36.64 -27.93
C GLU A 38 -0.77 35.71 -28.55
N GLY A 39 -1.24 34.52 -28.94
CA GLY A 39 -1.34 34.14 -30.35
C GLY A 39 -0.05 34.00 -31.16
N GLY A 40 0.32 32.76 -31.46
CA GLY A 40 1.35 32.44 -32.45
C GLY A 40 1.28 30.97 -32.87
N GLU A 41 0.39 30.67 -33.81
CA GLU A 41 0.34 29.43 -34.58
C GLU A 41 1.64 29.18 -35.36
N ARG A 42 2.09 27.92 -35.39
CA ARG A 42 2.88 27.20 -36.43
C ARG A 42 3.17 25.82 -35.84
N GLY A 43 2.48 24.74 -36.18
CA GLY A 43 2.28 24.22 -37.53
C GLY A 43 3.37 23.19 -37.84
N GLY A 44 3.05 21.90 -37.71
CA GLY A 44 3.91 20.79 -38.17
C GLY A 44 3.28 19.42 -37.87
N PRO A 45 3.38 18.43 -38.78
CA PRO A 45 2.22 17.65 -39.24
C PRO A 45 2.27 16.16 -38.88
N HIS A 46 1.09 15.52 -38.97
CA HIS A 46 0.89 14.16 -39.46
C HIS A 46 1.58 12.98 -38.76
N GLY A 47 0.76 12.02 -38.32
CA GLY A 47 1.00 10.63 -38.69
C GLY A 47 1.62 9.72 -37.64
N GLU A 48 0.79 8.76 -37.24
CA GLU A 48 1.16 7.35 -37.09
C GLU A 48 1.78 6.81 -35.79
N ARG A 49 1.19 5.66 -35.41
CA ARG A 49 1.67 4.55 -34.56
C ARG A 49 1.42 4.76 -33.07
N ARG A 50 0.29 4.29 -32.53
CA ARG A 50 0.02 2.87 -32.24
C ARG A 50 1.26 2.16 -31.70
N GLY A 51 1.32 2.05 -30.37
CA GLY A 51 1.97 0.97 -29.63
C GLY A 51 3.49 0.88 -29.76
N GLY A 52 4.20 1.12 -28.66
CA GLY A 52 5.62 0.83 -28.68
C GLY A 52 6.46 1.34 -27.52
N ASP A 53 5.96 1.32 -26.28
CA ASP A 53 6.87 1.25 -25.13
C ASP A 53 6.78 -0.14 -24.50
N ARG A 54 7.07 -1.15 -25.33
CA ARG A 54 7.52 -2.48 -24.89
C ARG A 54 9.05 -2.44 -24.73
N GLY A 55 9.54 -1.40 -24.07
CA GLY A 55 10.94 -1.25 -23.69
C GLY A 55 11.20 -1.72 -22.26
N ARG A 56 10.28 -2.47 -21.62
CA ARG A 56 10.54 -3.00 -20.28
C ARG A 56 11.71 -3.98 -20.41
N PRO A 57 12.89 -3.67 -19.83
CA PRO A 57 14.00 -4.61 -19.79
C PRO A 57 13.47 -5.92 -19.24
N GLU A 58 13.89 -7.04 -19.82
CA GLU A 58 13.54 -8.38 -19.33
C GLU A 58 13.57 -8.37 -17.81
N GLY A 59 12.37 -8.42 -17.22
CA GLY A 59 12.24 -8.45 -15.78
C GLY A 59 12.98 -9.69 -15.28
N PRO A 60 13.42 -9.70 -14.00
CA PRO A 60 13.96 -10.90 -13.38
C PRO A 60 13.05 -12.10 -13.69
N PRO A 61 13.64 -13.30 -13.90
CA PRO A 61 12.92 -14.47 -14.39
C PRO A 61 11.63 -14.66 -13.60
N GLU A 62 10.54 -14.85 -14.33
CA GLU A 62 9.23 -14.97 -13.70
C GLU A 62 9.20 -16.22 -12.84
N ILE A 63 8.68 -16.08 -11.61
CA ILE A 63 8.48 -17.24 -10.74
C ILE A 63 7.44 -18.14 -11.40
N GLU A 64 7.80 -19.39 -11.64
CA GLU A 64 6.93 -20.36 -12.29
C GLU A 64 6.02 -21.01 -11.25
N LEU A 65 4.71 -20.75 -11.34
CA LEU A 65 3.74 -21.28 -10.37
C LEU A 65 3.76 -22.81 -10.29
N GLU A 66 3.87 -23.52 -11.41
CA GLU A 66 3.87 -24.98 -11.42
C GLU A 66 5.08 -25.59 -10.70
N LYS A 67 6.27 -25.00 -10.89
CA LYS A 67 7.47 -25.43 -10.17
C LYS A 67 7.33 -25.13 -8.69
N LEU A 68 6.80 -23.96 -8.34
CA LEU A 68 6.59 -23.59 -6.95
C LEU A 68 5.58 -24.50 -6.23
N ILE A 69 4.58 -25.03 -6.97
CA ILE A 69 3.61 -25.99 -6.44
C ILE A 69 4.21 -27.38 -6.19
N ASN A 70 5.17 -27.81 -7.01
CA ASN A 70 5.66 -29.19 -7.02
C ASN A 70 7.08 -29.36 -6.46
N ASP A 71 7.86 -28.28 -6.31
CA ASP A 71 9.25 -28.30 -5.88
C ASP A 71 9.48 -27.33 -4.70
N SER A 72 9.64 -27.90 -3.50
CA SER A 72 9.92 -27.14 -2.28
C SER A 72 11.28 -26.45 -2.28
N LEU A 73 12.29 -27.03 -2.94
CA LEU A 73 13.61 -26.43 -3.04
C LEU A 73 13.57 -25.22 -3.98
N TYR A 74 12.79 -25.31 -5.06
CA TYR A 74 12.54 -24.15 -5.92
C TYR A 74 11.90 -23.00 -5.15
N LEU A 75 10.86 -23.27 -4.35
CA LEU A 75 10.21 -22.26 -3.51
C LEU A 75 11.22 -21.54 -2.60
N ASP A 76 12.05 -22.32 -1.91
CA ASP A 76 13.05 -21.81 -0.97
C ASP A 76 14.09 -20.91 -1.67
N ASN A 77 14.63 -21.39 -2.79
CA ASN A 77 15.56 -20.63 -3.62
C ASN A 77 14.94 -19.32 -4.13
N GLN A 78 13.65 -19.33 -4.52
CA GLN A 78 12.96 -18.11 -4.93
C GLN A 78 12.77 -17.14 -3.77
N ALA A 79 12.46 -17.62 -2.56
CA ALA A 79 12.36 -16.78 -1.37
C ALA A 79 13.70 -16.07 -1.09
N HIS A 80 14.82 -16.80 -1.11
CA HIS A 80 16.15 -16.24 -0.97
C HIS A 80 16.49 -15.22 -2.07
N ALA A 81 16.14 -15.50 -3.32
CA ALA A 81 16.37 -14.59 -4.44
C ALA A 81 15.58 -13.28 -4.30
N VAL A 82 14.32 -13.35 -3.82
CA VAL A 82 13.49 -12.17 -3.54
C VAL A 82 14.13 -11.33 -2.43
N VAL A 83 14.50 -11.95 -1.32
CA VAL A 83 15.07 -11.25 -0.16
C VAL A 83 16.41 -10.61 -0.49
N SER A 84 17.25 -11.28 -1.28
CA SER A 84 18.51 -10.71 -1.75
C SER A 84 18.28 -9.42 -2.55
N ARG A 85 17.35 -9.44 -3.52
CA ARG A 85 16.95 -8.24 -4.27
C ARG A 85 16.39 -7.13 -3.39
N MET A 86 15.58 -7.48 -2.39
CA MET A 86 15.02 -6.51 -1.44
C MET A 86 16.11 -5.77 -0.68
N ARG A 87 17.19 -6.46 -0.27
CA ARG A 87 18.32 -5.85 0.45
C ARG A 87 19.06 -4.83 -0.41
N ASP A 88 19.19 -5.10 -1.71
CA ASP A 88 19.93 -4.25 -2.64
C ASP A 88 19.10 -3.07 -3.17
N MET A 89 17.79 -3.23 -3.30
CA MET A 89 16.91 -2.26 -3.97
C MET A 89 16.03 -1.44 -3.03
N ASP A 90 15.51 -2.05 -1.97
CA ASP A 90 14.37 -1.51 -1.23
C ASP A 90 14.67 -1.38 0.28
N SER A 91 15.45 -0.35 0.65
CA SER A 91 15.73 -0.03 2.07
C SER A 91 14.45 0.47 2.78
N GLY A 92 13.98 -0.24 3.81
CA GLY A 92 12.86 0.20 4.66
C GLY A 92 11.55 -0.59 4.56
N THR A 93 11.56 -1.77 3.92
CA THR A 93 10.35 -2.53 3.58
C THR A 93 9.80 -3.45 4.66
N LYS A 94 10.52 -3.69 5.77
CA LYS A 94 10.11 -4.68 6.79
C LYS A 94 8.68 -4.48 7.29
N SER A 95 8.27 -3.24 7.54
CA SER A 95 6.92 -2.93 8.03
C SER A 95 5.84 -3.13 6.94
N GLN A 96 6.14 -2.85 5.68
CA GLN A 96 5.21 -3.06 4.56
C GLN A 96 5.07 -4.54 4.23
N LEU A 97 6.17 -5.29 4.24
CA LEU A 97 6.19 -6.73 4.01
C LEU A 97 5.34 -7.47 5.07
N ARG A 98 5.47 -7.11 6.35
CA ARG A 98 4.65 -7.67 7.43
C ARG A 98 3.15 -7.39 7.25
N ARG A 99 2.79 -6.18 6.82
CA ARG A 99 1.38 -5.81 6.51
C ARG A 99 0.84 -6.62 5.33
N LEU A 100 1.64 -6.76 4.26
CA LEU A 100 1.31 -7.58 3.10
C LEU A 100 1.12 -9.05 3.48
N TYR A 101 2.04 -9.63 4.25
CA TYR A 101 1.94 -11.00 4.73
C TYR A 101 0.66 -11.23 5.56
N SER A 102 0.32 -10.26 6.43
CA SER A 102 -0.93 -10.32 7.20
C SER A 102 -2.18 -10.26 6.31
N ALA A 103 -2.11 -9.61 5.15
CA ALA A 103 -3.19 -9.65 4.15
C ALA A 103 -3.24 -11.00 3.43
N VAL A 104 -2.09 -11.56 3.02
CA VAL A 104 -2.01 -12.87 2.35
C VAL A 104 -2.56 -13.98 3.25
N ARG A 105 -2.15 -14.00 4.51
CA ARG A 105 -2.63 -14.98 5.51
C ARG A 105 -4.15 -14.92 5.71
N ARG A 106 -4.74 -13.72 5.64
CA ARG A 106 -6.21 -13.55 5.71
C ARG A 106 -6.89 -14.05 4.44
N ALA A 107 -6.35 -13.71 3.27
CA ALA A 107 -6.92 -14.13 1.98
C ALA A 107 -6.95 -15.65 1.81
N VAL A 108 -5.91 -16.38 2.26
CA VAL A 108 -5.90 -17.87 2.19
C VAL A 108 -6.97 -18.49 3.09
N ARG A 109 -7.25 -17.88 4.24
CA ARG A 109 -8.27 -18.35 5.19
C ARG A 109 -9.70 -18.04 4.75
N ALA A 110 -9.89 -17.26 3.69
CA ALA A 110 -11.21 -16.98 3.17
C ALA A 110 -11.91 -18.28 2.71
N PRO A 111 -13.25 -18.33 2.77
CA PRO A 111 -14.04 -19.37 2.15
C PRO A 111 -13.64 -19.59 0.69
N GLU A 112 -13.74 -20.82 0.20
CA GLU A 112 -13.28 -21.18 -1.14
C GLU A 112 -13.92 -20.34 -2.25
N ASN A 113 -15.21 -20.03 -2.12
CA ASN A 113 -15.98 -19.19 -3.04
C ASN A 113 -15.54 -17.71 -3.05
N GLU A 114 -14.90 -17.23 -1.99
CA GLU A 114 -14.46 -15.83 -1.85
C GLU A 114 -12.93 -15.68 -2.04
N ARG A 115 -12.19 -16.78 -1.93
CA ARG A 115 -10.71 -16.79 -1.95
C ARG A 115 -10.15 -16.15 -3.20
N GLN A 116 -10.69 -16.47 -4.38
CA GLN A 116 -10.22 -15.86 -5.63
C GLN A 116 -10.40 -14.34 -5.61
N HIS A 117 -11.56 -13.86 -5.17
CA HIS A 117 -11.85 -12.43 -5.06
C HIS A 117 -10.89 -11.74 -4.08
N GLU A 118 -10.66 -12.32 -2.91
CA GLU A 118 -9.71 -11.79 -1.92
C GLU A 118 -8.28 -11.68 -2.49
N PHE A 119 -7.84 -12.68 -3.26
CA PHE A 119 -6.54 -12.64 -3.92
C PHE A 119 -6.47 -11.60 -5.06
N VAL A 120 -7.55 -11.38 -5.79
CA VAL A 120 -7.64 -10.29 -6.79
C VAL A 120 -7.54 -8.93 -6.12
N MET A 121 -8.22 -8.73 -4.98
CA MET A 121 -8.11 -7.50 -4.18
C MET A 121 -6.69 -7.33 -3.60
N LEU A 122 -6.08 -8.42 -3.16
CA LEU A 122 -4.69 -8.41 -2.69
C LEU A 122 -3.72 -7.98 -3.78
N ARG A 123 -3.96 -8.38 -5.04
CA ARG A 123 -3.16 -7.96 -6.19
C ARG A 123 -3.22 -6.45 -6.40
N ALA A 124 -4.42 -5.87 -6.38
CA ALA A 124 -4.58 -4.42 -6.50
C ALA A 124 -3.84 -3.67 -5.36
N ARG A 125 -3.94 -4.16 -4.13
CA ARG A 125 -3.22 -3.60 -2.98
C ARG A 125 -1.70 -3.71 -3.14
N LEU A 126 -1.20 -4.86 -3.60
CA LEU A 126 0.23 -5.08 -3.83
C LEU A 126 0.75 -4.13 -4.91
N ALA A 127 0.07 -4.04 -6.06
CA ALA A 127 0.43 -3.13 -7.15
C ALA A 127 0.47 -1.67 -6.68
N TYR A 128 -0.55 -1.22 -5.94
CA TYR A 128 -0.57 0.12 -5.33
C TYR A 128 0.63 0.34 -4.40
N THR A 129 0.96 -0.65 -3.57
CA THR A 129 2.08 -0.55 -2.62
C THR A 129 3.42 -0.46 -3.35
N ILE A 130 3.63 -1.28 -4.38
CA ILE A 130 4.83 -1.26 -5.23
C ILE A 130 4.98 0.12 -5.87
N ALA A 131 3.92 0.63 -6.50
CA ALA A 131 3.94 1.93 -7.16
C ALA A 131 4.17 3.08 -6.17
N ARG A 132 3.52 3.04 -5.00
CA ARG A 132 3.55 4.14 -4.02
C ARG A 132 4.86 4.24 -3.26
N HIS A 133 5.51 3.11 -3.01
CA HIS A 133 6.71 3.03 -2.17
C HIS A 133 7.97 2.62 -2.94
N GLY A 134 7.86 2.39 -4.26
CA GLY A 134 8.99 2.03 -5.10
C GLY A 134 9.52 0.63 -4.87
N LEU A 135 8.68 -0.32 -4.44
CA LEU A 135 9.10 -1.68 -4.03
C LEU A 135 9.32 -2.61 -5.22
N ARG A 136 10.26 -2.27 -6.10
CA ARG A 136 10.43 -2.93 -7.41
C ARG A 136 10.90 -4.37 -7.28
N SER A 137 11.53 -4.76 -6.16
CA SER A 137 11.91 -6.15 -5.90
C SER A 137 10.70 -7.10 -5.79
N LEU A 138 9.50 -6.56 -5.55
CA LEU A 138 8.25 -7.31 -5.43
C LEU A 138 7.47 -7.42 -6.75
N ASP A 139 7.95 -6.84 -7.85
CA ASP A 139 7.31 -6.93 -9.18
C ASP A 139 7.04 -8.39 -9.59
N GLN A 140 7.96 -9.29 -9.24
CA GLN A 140 7.81 -10.73 -9.47
C GLN A 140 6.69 -11.38 -8.66
N LEU A 141 6.43 -10.91 -7.44
CA LEU A 141 5.35 -11.43 -6.60
C LEU A 141 3.99 -10.97 -7.14
N GLU A 142 3.92 -9.76 -7.70
CA GLU A 142 2.72 -9.28 -8.40
C GLU A 142 2.40 -10.17 -9.61
N LYS A 143 3.41 -10.50 -10.43
CA LYS A 143 3.26 -11.41 -11.57
C LYS A 143 2.86 -12.83 -11.13
N LEU A 144 3.48 -13.37 -10.09
CA LEU A 144 3.12 -14.68 -9.55
C LEU A 144 1.67 -14.69 -9.07
N LEU A 145 1.24 -13.63 -8.38
CA LEU A 145 -0.13 -13.49 -7.89
C LEU A 145 -1.15 -13.43 -9.04
N LEU A 146 -0.78 -12.85 -10.18
CA LEU A 146 -1.57 -12.93 -11.41
C LEU A 146 -1.70 -14.38 -11.91
N GLN A 147 -0.62 -15.16 -11.91
CA GLN A 147 -0.69 -16.59 -12.28
C GLN A 147 -1.60 -17.36 -11.33
N VAL A 148 -1.45 -17.15 -10.02
CA VAL A 148 -2.25 -17.81 -8.96
C VAL A 148 -3.74 -17.54 -9.14
N THR A 149 -4.12 -16.28 -9.35
CA THR A 149 -5.54 -15.88 -9.55
C THR A 149 -6.12 -16.34 -10.88
N ARG A 150 -5.30 -16.47 -11.94
CA ARG A 150 -5.71 -16.99 -13.25
C ARG A 150 -5.93 -18.49 -13.22
N LYS A 151 -5.04 -19.25 -12.59
CA LYS A 151 -5.16 -20.70 -12.45
C LYS A 151 -6.30 -21.08 -11.50
N ASN A 152 -6.53 -20.25 -10.48
CA ASN A 152 -7.57 -20.44 -9.46
C ASN A 152 -7.52 -21.83 -8.80
N ASP A 153 -6.32 -22.24 -8.42
CA ASP A 153 -6.03 -23.54 -7.79
C ASP A 153 -5.69 -23.33 -6.31
N ILE A 154 -6.32 -24.11 -5.43
CA ILE A 154 -6.10 -24.12 -3.98
C ILE A 154 -4.60 -24.29 -3.66
N ARG A 155 -3.93 -25.22 -4.34
CA ARG A 155 -2.49 -25.46 -4.15
C ARG A 155 -1.69 -24.21 -4.47
N GLY A 156 -2.08 -23.46 -5.50
CA GLY A 156 -1.43 -22.21 -5.88
C GLY A 156 -1.58 -21.12 -4.80
N TYR A 157 -2.77 -20.99 -4.20
CA TYR A 157 -3.00 -20.04 -3.10
C TYR A 157 -2.17 -20.36 -1.86
N GLU A 158 -2.11 -21.63 -1.45
CA GLU A 158 -1.31 -22.08 -0.31
C GLU A 158 0.18 -21.85 -0.56
N ARG A 159 0.65 -22.24 -1.75
CA ARG A 159 2.06 -22.16 -2.13
C ARG A 159 2.54 -20.72 -2.27
N PHE A 160 1.68 -19.81 -2.73
CA PHE A 160 1.95 -18.37 -2.68
C PHE A 160 2.14 -17.87 -1.25
N LYS A 161 1.30 -18.32 -0.31
CA LYS A 161 1.41 -17.96 1.11
C LYS A 161 2.68 -18.53 1.74
N ASP A 162 3.05 -19.77 1.41
CA ASP A 162 4.28 -20.41 1.90
C ASP A 162 5.53 -19.68 1.39
N LEU A 163 5.56 -19.28 0.12
CA LEU A 163 6.63 -18.43 -0.42
C LEU A 163 6.73 -17.10 0.35
N PHE A 164 5.60 -16.44 0.59
CA PHE A 164 5.57 -15.16 1.29
C PHE A 164 6.03 -15.29 2.75
N GLU A 165 5.69 -16.41 3.39
CA GLU A 165 6.15 -16.76 4.73
C GLU A 165 7.67 -16.94 4.78
N ALA A 166 8.25 -17.68 3.84
CA ALA A 166 9.70 -17.85 3.72
C ALA A 166 10.42 -16.50 3.49
N ILE A 167 9.88 -15.64 2.62
CA ILE A 167 10.43 -14.29 2.38
C ILE A 167 10.45 -13.46 3.67
N VAL A 168 9.37 -13.51 4.46
CA VAL A 168 9.33 -12.80 5.75
C VAL A 168 10.36 -13.38 6.71
N ALA A 169 10.46 -14.70 6.83
CA ALA A 169 11.39 -15.39 7.72
C ALA A 169 12.87 -15.05 7.40
N TYR A 170 13.25 -15.01 6.12
CA TYR A 170 14.62 -14.68 5.70
C TYR A 170 14.96 -13.19 5.76
N ASN A 171 13.95 -12.32 5.91
CA ASN A 171 14.12 -10.88 6.01
C ASN A 171 14.04 -10.34 7.46
N GLU A 172 13.76 -11.20 8.45
CA GLU A 172 13.87 -10.83 9.87
C GLU A 172 15.30 -10.43 10.23
#